data_AF-A0A2G4H210-F1
#
_entry.id   AF-A0A2G4H210-F1
#
_cell.length_a   1.000
_cell.length_b   1.000
_cell.length_c   1.000
_cell.angle_alpha   90.00
_cell.angle_beta   90.00
_cell.angle_gamma   90.00
#
_symmetry.space_group_name_H-M   'P 1'
#
loop_
_entity.id
_entity.type
_entity.pdbx_description
1 polymer ?
#
loop_
_entity_poly.entity_id
_entity_poly.type
_entity_poly.pdbx_seq_one_letter_code
_entity_poly.pdbx_strand_id
1 'polypeptide(L)' 'MSVEIKLRKGETVDKALRRLKKKIDREGIIKDARAKRGFEKPAVRRRRKKKVKNFGAYLRKKWDNV' A
#
# COMPACT_ATOMS: atom_id res chain seq x y z
N MET A 1 -9.92 1.22 -12.89
CA MET A 1 -10.36 2.17 -11.86
C MET A 1 -9.56 3.44 -12.00
N SER A 2 -10.22 4.57 -12.25
CA SER A 2 -9.57 5.88 -12.39
C SER A 2 -9.51 6.56 -11.02
N VAL A 3 -8.34 7.05 -10.61
CA VAL A 3 -8.17 7.77 -9.34
C VAL A 3 -8.50 9.25 -9.55
N GLU A 4 -9.79 9.57 -9.42
CA GLU A 4 -10.29 10.93 -9.57
C GLU A 4 -10.79 11.51 -8.24
N ILE A 5 -10.70 12.84 -8.10
CA ILE A 5 -11.27 13.59 -6.97
C ILE A 5 -12.08 14.76 -7.51
N LYS A 6 -13.34 14.85 -7.06
CA LYS A 6 -14.20 16.00 -7.32
C LYS A 6 -13.90 17.10 -6.29
N LEU A 7 -13.56 18.29 -6.77
CA LEU A 7 -13.37 19.48 -5.97
C LEU A 7 -14.73 20.05 -5.54
N ARG A 8 -14.86 20.46 -4.27
CA ARG A 8 -16.05 21.19 -3.78
C ARG A 8 -15.80 22.70 -3.88
N LYS A 9 -16.85 23.49 -4.13
CA LYS A 9 -16.77 24.97 -4.13
C LYS A 9 -16.37 25.44 -2.72
N GLY A 10 -15.30 26.22 -2.62
CA GLY A 10 -14.71 26.69 -1.35
C GLY A 10 -13.60 25.81 -0.77
N GLU A 11 -13.20 24.73 -1.45
CA GLU A 11 -12.08 23.91 -1.02
C GLU A 11 -10.74 24.47 -1.54
N THR A 12 -9.74 24.57 -0.66
CA THR A 12 -8.38 24.95 -1.07
C THR A 12 -7.72 23.82 -1.87
N VAL A 13 -6.94 24.20 -2.88
CA VAL A 13 -6.25 23.26 -3.79
C VAL A 13 -5.38 22.25 -3.02
N ASP A 14 -4.70 22.70 -1.96
CA ASP A 14 -3.89 21.85 -1.08
C ASP A 14 -4.67 20.71 -0.41
N LYS A 15 -5.90 20.97 0.05
CA LYS A 15 -6.72 19.92 0.68
C LYS A 15 -7.10 18.85 -0.33
N ALA A 16 -7.40 19.25 -1.56
CA ALA A 16 -7.69 18.33 -2.64
C ALA A 16 -6.48 17.45 -3.00
N LEU A 17 -5.28 18.04 -3.10
CA LEU A 17 -4.04 17.32 -3.36
C LEU A 17 -3.72 16.30 -2.25
N ARG A 18 -3.94 16.65 -0.98
CA ARG A 18 -3.76 15.71 0.14
C ARG A 18 -4.70 14.53 0.07
N ARG A 19 -5.97 14.73 -0.30
CA ARG A 19 -6.91 13.63 -0.52
C ARG A 19 -6.49 12.77 -1.70
N LEU A 20 -5.97 13.38 -2.77
CA LEU A 20 -5.51 12.66 -3.96
C LEU A 20 -4.37 11.73 -3.60
N LYS A 21 -3.37 12.23 -2.88
CA LYS A 21 -2.27 11.43 -2.35
C LYS A 21 -2.77 10.27 -1.51
N LYS A 22 -3.66 10.52 -0.53
CA LYS A 22 -4.24 9.46 0.31
C LYS A 22 -5.00 8.40 -0.50
N LYS A 23 -5.72 8.80 -1.55
CA LYS A 23 -6.45 7.88 -2.43
C LYS A 23 -5.47 7.02 -3.25
N ILE A 24 -4.42 7.63 -3.82
CA ILE A 24 -3.34 6.92 -4.54
C ILE A 24 -2.64 5.91 -3.63
N ASP A 25 -2.33 6.30 -2.39
CA ASP A 25 -1.67 5.44 -1.42
C ASP A 25 -2.57 4.27 -0.98
N ARG A 26 -3.87 4.51 -0.81
CA ARG A 26 -4.86 3.48 -0.47
C ARG A 26 -5.04 2.46 -1.59
N GLU A 27 -5.13 2.92 -2.83
CA GLU A 27 -5.22 2.05 -4.00
C GLU A 27 -3.91 1.27 -4.24
N GLY A 28 -2.80 1.69 -3.62
CA GLY A 28 -1.53 0.97 -3.69
C GLY A 28 -0.87 0.99 -5.08
N ILE A 29 -1.34 1.85 -5.99
CA ILE A 29 -0.92 1.87 -7.40
C ILE A 29 0.59 2.01 -7.54
N ILE A 30 1.22 2.87 -6.74
CA ILE A 30 2.67 3.08 -6.78
C ILE A 30 3.42 1.80 -6.36
N LYS A 31 2.91 1.10 -5.35
CA LYS A 31 3.51 -0.15 -4.85
C LYS A 31 3.38 -1.26 -5.89
N ASP A 32 2.22 -1.36 -6.53
CA ASP A 32 1.96 -2.33 -7.58
C ASP A 32 2.77 -2.05 -8.84
N ALA A 33 2.86 -0.79 -9.25
CA ALA A 33 3.72 -0.38 -10.36
C ALA A 33 5.17 -0.80 -10.09
N ARG A 34 5.70 -0.49 -8.90
CA ARG A 34 7.06 -0.90 -8.51
C ARG A 34 7.24 -2.42 -8.49
N ALA A 35 6.25 -3.16 -7.99
CA ALA A 35 6.29 -4.62 -7.94
C ALA A 35 6.24 -5.26 -9.34
N LYS A 36 5.62 -4.60 -10.32
CA LYS A 36 5.47 -5.07 -11.70
C LYS A 36 6.56 -4.58 -12.65
N ARG A 37 7.47 -3.68 -12.21
CA ARG A 37 8.57 -3.15 -13.06
C ARG A 37 9.48 -4.22 -13.64
N GLY A 38 9.63 -5.36 -12.97
CA GLY A 38 10.44 -6.47 -13.43
C GLY A 38 9.75 -7.81 -13.19
N PHE A 39 10.20 -8.84 -13.90
CA PHE A 39 9.71 -10.19 -13.71
C PHE A 39 10.25 -10.78 -12.39
N GLU A 40 9.36 -11.10 -11.46
CA GLU A 40 9.68 -11.83 -10.23
C GLU A 40 9.22 -13.29 -10.38
N LYS A 41 10.15 -14.24 -10.32
CA LYS A 41 9.82 -15.68 -10.38
C LYS A 41 8.76 -16.01 -9.30
N PRO A 42 7.72 -16.80 -9.60
CA PRO A 42 6.64 -17.08 -8.64
C PRO A 42 7.12 -17.66 -7.30
N ALA A 43 8.20 -18.45 -7.32
CA ALA A 43 8.83 -19.00 -6.12
C ALA A 43 9.40 -17.90 -5.20
N VAL A 44 10.04 -16.88 -5.76
CA VAL A 44 10.62 -15.74 -5.02
C VAL A 44 9.49 -14.92 -4.36
N ARG A 45 8.43 -14.64 -5.13
CA ARG A 45 7.22 -13.97 -4.62
C ARG A 45 6.59 -14.71 -3.44
N ARG A 46 6.46 -16.04 -3.52
CA ARG A 46 5.95 -16.89 -2.41
C ARG A 46 6.85 -16.81 -1.18
N ARG A 47 8.18 -16.89 -1.38
CA ARG A 47 9.17 -16.80 -0.29
C ARG A 47 9.12 -15.46 0.44
N ARG A 48 9.04 -14.35 -0.30
CA ARG A 48 8.89 -13.00 0.28
C ARG A 48 7.62 -12.87 1.12
N LYS A 49 6.48 -13.33 0.60
CA LYS A 49 5.20 -13.33 1.34
C LYS A 49 5.29 -14.15 2.64
N LYS A 50 5.90 -15.34 2.61
CA LYS A 50 6.07 -16.18 3.80
C LYS A 50 6.94 -15.51 4.86
N LYS A 51 8.06 -14.89 4.46
CA LYS A 51 8.94 -14.15 5.38
C LYS A 51 8.18 -13.02 6.11
N VAL A 52 7.44 -12.19 5.38
CA VAL A 52 6.65 -11.09 5.97
C VAL A 52 5.57 -11.62 6.92
N LYS A 53 4.85 -12.68 6.54
CA LYS A 53 3.81 -13.30 7.39
C LYS A 53 4.40 -13.84 8.69
N ASN A 54 5.50 -14.59 8.60
CA ASN A 54 6.16 -15.19 9.76
C ASN A 54 6.66 -14.13 10.73
N PHE A 55 7.27 -13.06 10.21
CA PHE A 55 7.73 -11.95 11.03
C PHE A 55 6.58 -11.24 11.74
N GLY A 56 5.48 -10.97 11.04
CA GLY A 56 4.28 -10.37 11.67
C GLY A 56 3.65 -11.27 12.74
N ALA A 57 3.66 -12.59 12.54
CA ALA A 57 3.19 -13.54 13.55
C ALA A 57 4.10 -13.59 14.78
N TYR A 58 5.42 -13.55 14.58
CA TYR A 58 6.39 -13.45 15.67
C TYR A 58 6.16 -12.20 16.52
N LEU A 59 5.97 -11.03 15.90
CA LEU A 59 5.69 -9.79 16.62
C LEU A 59 4.40 -9.89 17.44
N ARG A 60 3.29 -10.37 16.86
CA ARG A 60 2.03 -10.56 17.60
C ARG A 60 2.22 -11.43 18.84
N LYS A 61 2.79 -12.64 18.67
CA LYS A 61 3.06 -13.56 19.77
C LYS A 61 3.91 -12.92 20.88
N LYS A 62 4.88 -12.06 20.51
CA LYS A 62 5.72 -11.36 21.48
C LYS A 62 4.91 -10.37 22.33
N TRP A 63 3.98 -9.63 21.74
CA TRP A 63 3.15 -8.64 22.43
C TRP A 63 1.96 -9.26 23.17
N ASP A 64 1.42 -10.37 22.67
CA ASP A 64 0.31 -11.10 23.33
C ASP A 64 0.77 -11.81 24.62
N ASN A 65 2.08 -12.00 24.79
CA ASN A 65 2.71 -12.66 25.94
C ASN A 65 3.25 -11.66 27.00
N VAL A 66 2.87 -10.38 26.92
CA VAL A 66 3.19 -9.31 27.89
C VAL A 66 1.90 -8.79 28.47
#